data_AF-A0AAW2UK42-F1
#
_entry.id   AF-A0AAW2UK42-F1
#
_cell.length_a   1.000
_cell.length_b   1.000
_cell.length_c   1.000
_cell.angle_alpha   90.00
_cell.angle_beta   90.00
_cell.angle_gamma   90.00
#
_symmetry.space_group_name_H-M   'P 1'
#
loop_
_entity.id
_entity.type
_entity.pdbx_description
1 polymer ?
#
loop_
_entity_poly.entity_id
_entity_poly.type
_entity_poly.pdbx_seq_one_letter_code
_entity_poly.pdbx_strand_id
1 'polypeptide(L)'
;MASAKIVSDPECISYLNQREATEIDEILMGPLGFSVDQLMELAGLSVATSIAEVYKPDEHNRILAICGPGNNGGDGLVAARHLHHFGYKPFICYPKRTAKALYNGLVTQLESLSVPFLSVEDLPMDLSTSFDIVVDAIFGFSFHGSPRPPFDDLIRRLVALGTPNQKNKKSPVIVSVDIPSGWHVEEGDVSGEGIKPDMLVSLTAPKLCAKRFSGPHHFLGGRFVPPAIAEKFKLDLPAYPGTSMCVRIGKPPRVDISTLRENYISPEFSEDQVEADPFDQFQKWFDDAMASGVKEPNAMALSTTGKDGKPSSRMVLLKGLDKDGFVWYTNYESRKAHQISENPQAALLFYWDALNRQVRVEGSVQKVSESEQYFHSRPRGSQIGAIVSKQSTNPWKAVSSPRTGKAGGSVR
;
A
#
# COMPACT_ATOMS: atom_id res chain seq x y z
N MET A 1 -23.23 19.02 -16.80
CA MET A 1 -22.19 18.08 -16.32
C MET A 1 -21.09 18.91 -15.68
N ALA A 2 -21.15 19.08 -14.37
CA ALA A 2 -20.13 19.83 -13.63
C ALA A 2 -18.91 18.95 -13.43
N SER A 3 -17.76 19.43 -13.90
CA SER A 3 -16.45 18.80 -13.71
C SER A 3 -16.14 18.73 -12.21
N ALA A 4 -16.05 17.52 -11.66
CA ALA A 4 -15.63 17.29 -10.29
C ALA A 4 -14.17 17.77 -10.14
N LYS A 5 -13.97 18.83 -9.34
CA LYS A 5 -12.64 19.22 -8.89
C LYS A 5 -12.10 18.10 -8.00
N ILE A 6 -11.23 17.27 -8.56
CA ILE A 6 -10.41 16.33 -7.80
C ILE A 6 -9.18 17.10 -7.33
N VAL A 7 -9.26 17.68 -6.14
CA VAL A 7 -8.18 17.80 -5.14
C VAL A 7 -8.88 18.17 -3.83
N SER A 8 -9.17 17.22 -2.95
CA SER A 8 -9.38 17.54 -1.54
C SER A 8 -8.04 17.39 -0.83
N ASP A 9 -7.60 18.47 -0.19
CA ASP A 9 -6.44 18.47 0.68
C ASP A 9 -6.71 17.48 1.82
N PRO A 10 -5.83 16.48 2.09
CA PRO A 10 -5.99 15.59 3.23
C PRO A 10 -6.07 16.30 4.59
N GLU A 11 -5.76 17.61 4.66
CA GLU A 11 -5.97 18.43 5.86
C GLU A 11 -7.41 18.92 6.10
N CYS A 12 -8.33 18.81 5.13
CA CYS A 12 -9.70 19.36 5.25
C CYS A 12 -10.80 18.35 5.59
N ILE A 13 -10.48 17.13 6.06
CA ILE A 13 -11.53 16.13 6.38
C ILE A 13 -12.42 16.55 7.56
N SER A 14 -13.75 16.38 7.40
CA SER A 14 -14.73 16.63 8.47
C SER A 14 -14.68 15.55 9.55
N TYR A 15 -14.89 15.95 10.81
CA TYR A 15 -14.95 15.04 11.96
C TYR A 15 -16.30 15.19 12.67
N LEU A 16 -16.92 14.06 13.02
CA LEU A 16 -18.24 14.01 13.65
C LEU A 16 -18.14 14.00 15.17
N ASN A 17 -19.02 14.75 15.83
CA ASN A 17 -19.32 14.52 17.24
C ASN A 17 -20.22 13.27 17.41
N GLN A 18 -20.43 12.82 18.65
CA GLN A 18 -21.17 11.58 18.91
C GLN A 18 -22.64 11.67 18.45
N ARG A 19 -23.25 12.86 18.59
CA ARG A 19 -24.63 13.11 18.19
C ARG A 19 -24.79 13.06 16.66
N GLU A 20 -23.90 13.70 15.92
CA GLU A 20 -23.93 13.70 14.44
C GLU A 20 -23.74 12.29 13.88
N ALA A 21 -22.80 11.52 14.46
CA ALA A 21 -22.60 10.12 14.09
C ALA A 21 -23.87 9.29 14.31
N THR A 22 -24.55 9.49 15.45
CA THR A 22 -25.82 8.82 15.76
C THR A 22 -26.92 9.21 14.77
N GLU A 23 -27.07 10.51 14.48
CA GLU A 23 -28.10 11.01 13.56
C GLU A 23 -27.89 10.50 12.13
N ILE A 24 -26.64 10.44 11.66
CA ILE A 24 -26.31 9.89 10.34
C ILE A 24 -26.72 8.41 10.25
N ASP A 25 -26.36 7.61 11.26
CA ASP A 25 -26.71 6.18 11.32
C ASP A 25 -28.24 5.97 11.33
N GLU A 26 -28.97 6.76 12.10
CA GLU A 26 -30.44 6.75 12.13
C GLU A 26 -31.05 7.10 10.76
N ILE A 27 -30.49 8.08 10.04
CA ILE A 27 -30.98 8.46 8.72
C ILE A 27 -30.69 7.38 7.67
N LEU A 28 -29.49 6.81 7.69
CA LEU A 28 -29.09 5.74 6.78
C LEU A 28 -30.01 4.53 6.95
N MET A 29 -30.21 4.10 8.20
CA MET A 29 -30.98 2.89 8.50
C MET A 29 -32.50 3.08 8.47
N GLY A 30 -32.98 4.31 8.67
CA GLY A 30 -34.40 4.64 8.62
C GLY A 30 -34.81 5.16 7.24
N PRO A 31 -34.93 6.49 7.04
CA PRO A 31 -35.44 7.09 5.81
C PRO A 31 -34.76 6.65 4.50
N LEU A 32 -33.46 6.30 4.53
CA LEU A 32 -32.73 5.89 3.33
C LEU A 32 -32.75 4.39 3.07
N GLY A 33 -33.30 3.60 4.00
CA GLY A 33 -33.60 2.19 3.80
C GLY A 33 -32.41 1.25 3.73
N PHE A 34 -31.21 1.68 4.15
CA PHE A 34 -30.09 0.76 4.31
C PHE A 34 -30.37 -0.18 5.48
N SER A 35 -30.19 -1.48 5.28
CA SER A 35 -30.27 -2.42 6.39
C SER A 35 -28.95 -2.49 7.15
N VAL A 36 -29.02 -2.87 8.44
CA VAL A 36 -27.83 -2.96 9.32
C VAL A 36 -26.79 -3.92 8.73
N ASP A 37 -27.24 -5.04 8.17
CA ASP A 37 -26.39 -6.05 7.54
C ASP A 37 -25.66 -5.52 6.30
N GLN A 38 -26.30 -4.68 5.47
CA GLN A 38 -25.66 -4.04 4.31
C GLN A 38 -24.54 -3.10 4.73
N LEU A 39 -24.82 -2.20 5.69
CA LEU A 39 -23.82 -1.24 6.16
C LEU A 39 -22.66 -1.95 6.87
N MET A 40 -22.97 -2.93 7.71
CA MET A 40 -21.99 -3.75 8.43
C MET A 40 -21.11 -4.58 7.48
N GLU A 41 -21.70 -5.14 6.42
CA GLU A 41 -20.93 -5.88 5.39
C GLU A 41 -19.89 -4.97 4.72
N LEU A 42 -20.29 -3.76 4.34
CA LEU A 42 -19.41 -2.79 3.70
C LEU A 42 -18.39 -2.20 4.68
N ALA A 43 -18.77 -2.00 5.94
CA ALA A 43 -17.89 -1.53 7.00
C ALA A 43 -16.78 -2.56 7.30
N GLY A 44 -17.15 -3.82 7.58
CA GLY A 44 -16.17 -4.87 7.83
C GLY A 44 -15.28 -5.17 6.62
N LEU A 45 -15.82 -5.12 5.39
CA LEU A 45 -15.02 -5.18 4.17
C LEU A 45 -14.01 -4.02 4.09
N SER A 46 -14.41 -2.81 4.47
CA SER A 46 -13.51 -1.65 4.49
C SER A 46 -12.38 -1.82 5.51
N VAL A 47 -12.67 -2.38 6.69
CA VAL A 47 -11.67 -2.72 7.71
C VAL A 47 -10.68 -3.76 7.18
N ALA A 48 -11.17 -4.87 6.64
CA ALA A 48 -10.33 -5.93 6.07
C ALA A 48 -9.45 -5.41 4.92
N THR A 49 -10.01 -4.57 4.04
CA THR A 49 -9.28 -3.96 2.93
C THR A 49 -8.19 -3.01 3.44
N SER A 50 -8.49 -2.20 4.46
CA SER A 50 -7.51 -1.27 5.06
C SER A 50 -6.32 -2.03 5.66
N ILE A 51 -6.59 -3.14 6.35
CA ILE A 51 -5.56 -4.03 6.89
C ILE A 51 -4.67 -4.57 5.76
N ALA A 52 -5.30 -5.14 4.71
CA ALA A 52 -4.58 -5.76 3.60
C ALA A 52 -3.81 -4.78 2.69
N GLU A 53 -4.20 -3.50 2.69
CA GLU A 53 -3.45 -2.45 2.01
C GLU A 53 -2.05 -2.30 2.62
N VAL A 54 -1.95 -2.42 3.95
CA VAL A 54 -0.73 -2.12 4.72
C VAL A 54 0.05 -3.37 5.09
N TYR A 55 -0.59 -4.29 5.79
CA TYR A 55 0.03 -5.48 6.33
C TYR A 55 -0.21 -6.59 5.33
N LYS A 56 0.83 -7.34 4.94
CA LYS A 56 0.69 -8.42 3.96
C LYS A 56 0.54 -9.79 4.65
N PRO A 57 -0.26 -10.73 4.11
CA PRO A 57 -0.54 -12.01 4.78
C PRO A 57 0.69 -12.91 4.99
N ASP A 58 1.71 -12.77 4.15
CA ASP A 58 3.00 -13.45 4.25
C ASP A 58 3.84 -12.97 5.43
N GLU A 59 3.64 -11.73 5.89
CA GLU A 59 4.35 -11.15 7.04
C GLU A 59 3.50 -11.08 8.32
N HIS A 60 2.19 -10.88 8.17
CA HIS A 60 1.25 -10.60 9.27
C HIS A 60 0.03 -11.51 9.15
N ASN A 61 0.24 -12.81 9.30
CA ASN A 61 -0.76 -13.82 8.95
C ASN A 61 -1.82 -14.02 10.04
N ARG A 62 -1.40 -14.08 11.31
CA ARG A 62 -2.26 -14.49 12.44
C ARG A 62 -2.98 -13.27 13.01
N ILE A 63 -4.30 -13.25 12.87
CA ILE A 63 -5.13 -12.11 13.28
C ILE A 63 -6.02 -12.53 14.44
N LEU A 64 -6.04 -11.78 15.53
CA LEU A 64 -7.07 -11.90 16.56
C LEU A 64 -8.07 -10.75 16.42
N ALA A 65 -9.34 -11.05 16.12
CA ALA A 65 -10.42 -10.08 16.19
C ALA A 65 -11.15 -10.19 17.54
N ILE A 66 -11.10 -9.12 18.33
CA ILE A 66 -11.80 -9.03 19.62
C ILE A 66 -13.11 -8.27 19.41
N CYS A 67 -14.21 -8.99 19.39
CA CYS A 67 -15.53 -8.46 19.03
C CYS A 67 -16.36 -8.14 20.28
N GLY A 68 -16.90 -6.92 20.34
CA GLY A 68 -17.87 -6.54 21.37
C GLY A 68 -19.31 -6.95 21.06
N PRO A 69 -20.27 -6.66 21.94
CA PRO A 69 -21.65 -7.11 21.77
C PRO A 69 -22.45 -6.27 20.75
N GLY A 70 -21.95 -5.11 20.35
CA GLY A 70 -22.67 -4.18 19.48
C GLY A 70 -22.32 -4.28 18.00
N ASN A 71 -22.71 -3.26 17.24
CA ASN A 71 -22.44 -3.17 15.80
C ASN A 71 -20.93 -3.23 15.50
N ASN A 72 -20.09 -2.57 16.30
CA ASN A 72 -18.63 -2.62 16.14
C ASN A 72 -18.09 -4.06 16.19
N GLY A 73 -18.66 -4.89 17.06
CA GLY A 73 -18.32 -6.32 17.11
C GLY A 73 -18.75 -7.07 15.86
N GLY A 74 -19.93 -6.75 15.31
CA GLY A 74 -20.39 -7.24 14.02
C GLY A 74 -19.46 -6.85 12.86
N ASP A 75 -18.99 -5.60 12.82
CA ASP A 75 -18.01 -5.13 11.85
C ASP A 75 -16.70 -5.94 11.96
N GLY A 76 -16.26 -6.25 13.19
CA GLY A 76 -15.11 -7.14 13.43
C GLY A 76 -15.31 -8.57 12.94
N LEU A 77 -16.51 -9.14 13.10
CA LEU A 77 -16.84 -10.48 12.58
C LEU A 77 -16.82 -10.50 11.05
N VAL A 78 -17.42 -9.50 10.41
CA VAL A 78 -17.39 -9.33 8.95
C VAL A 78 -15.95 -9.15 8.46
N ALA A 79 -15.17 -8.28 9.13
CA ALA A 79 -13.77 -8.04 8.78
C ALA A 79 -12.96 -9.33 8.84
N ALA A 80 -13.11 -10.13 9.90
CA ALA A 80 -12.43 -11.41 10.04
C ALA A 80 -12.80 -12.40 8.92
N ARG A 81 -14.06 -12.44 8.49
CA ARG A 81 -14.47 -13.28 7.35
C ARG A 81 -13.78 -12.85 6.06
N HIS A 82 -13.76 -11.56 5.76
CA HIS A 82 -13.05 -11.05 4.56
C HIS A 82 -11.55 -11.30 4.65
N LEU A 83 -10.93 -11.11 5.83
CA LEU A 83 -9.52 -11.41 6.05
C LEU A 83 -9.19 -12.89 5.80
N HIS A 84 -10.06 -13.83 6.18
CA HIS A 84 -9.90 -15.23 5.78
C HIS A 84 -9.83 -15.39 4.25
N HIS A 85 -10.76 -14.77 3.52
CA HIS A 85 -10.75 -14.80 2.06
C HIS A 85 -9.56 -14.07 1.42
N PHE A 86 -8.95 -13.12 2.13
CA PHE A 86 -7.74 -12.42 1.69
C PHE A 86 -6.45 -13.20 1.99
N GLY A 87 -6.54 -14.39 2.58
CA GLY A 87 -5.39 -15.27 2.83
C GLY A 87 -4.79 -15.18 4.23
N TYR A 88 -5.43 -14.46 5.16
CA TYR A 88 -5.02 -14.42 6.57
C TYR A 88 -5.57 -15.60 7.37
N LYS A 89 -5.05 -15.79 8.57
CA LYS A 89 -5.53 -16.75 9.58
C LYS A 89 -6.18 -16.02 10.76
N PRO A 90 -7.48 -15.67 10.65
CA PRO A 90 -8.19 -15.03 11.74
C PRO A 90 -8.55 -16.00 12.86
N PHE A 91 -8.65 -15.44 14.07
CA PHE A 91 -9.16 -16.03 15.30
C PHE A 91 -10.12 -15.01 15.92
N ILE A 92 -11.20 -15.47 16.53
CA ILE A 92 -12.23 -14.59 17.10
C ILE A 92 -12.28 -14.72 18.61
N CYS A 93 -12.24 -13.62 19.34
CA CYS A 93 -12.66 -13.54 20.73
C CYS A 93 -13.98 -12.76 20.80
N TYR A 94 -15.11 -13.46 20.97
CA TYR A 94 -16.44 -12.85 21.03
C TYR A 94 -17.17 -13.23 22.34
N PRO A 95 -16.79 -12.61 23.48
CA PRO A 95 -17.16 -13.10 24.81
C PRO A 95 -18.62 -12.84 25.20
N LYS A 96 -19.25 -11.80 24.64
CA LYS A 96 -20.68 -11.52 24.84
C LYS A 96 -21.40 -11.49 23.50
N ARG A 97 -21.90 -12.65 23.08
CA ARG A 97 -22.63 -12.82 21.82
C ARG A 97 -24.02 -12.19 21.89
N THR A 98 -24.40 -11.46 20.85
CA THR A 98 -25.74 -10.85 20.75
C THR A 98 -26.72 -11.83 20.15
N ALA A 99 -27.86 -12.04 20.83
CA ALA A 99 -28.86 -13.04 20.46
C ALA A 99 -29.72 -12.69 19.22
N LYS A 100 -29.32 -11.69 18.43
CA LYS A 100 -30.04 -11.28 17.21
C LYS A 100 -29.62 -12.18 16.04
N ALA A 101 -30.58 -12.52 15.17
CA ALA A 101 -30.37 -13.42 14.03
C ALA A 101 -29.19 -13.00 13.12
N LEU A 102 -29.00 -11.69 12.92
CA LEU A 102 -27.87 -11.14 12.17
C LEU A 102 -26.52 -11.66 12.71
N TYR A 103 -26.28 -11.52 14.02
CA TYR A 103 -25.01 -11.87 14.64
C TYR A 103 -24.80 -13.39 14.68
N ASN A 104 -25.88 -14.15 14.89
CA ASN A 104 -25.84 -15.61 14.76
C ASN A 104 -25.43 -16.02 13.34
N GLY A 105 -25.97 -15.35 12.31
CA GLY A 105 -25.58 -15.57 10.92
C GLY A 105 -24.10 -15.30 10.66
N LEU A 106 -23.55 -14.19 11.19
CA LEU A 106 -22.13 -13.86 11.07
C LEU A 106 -21.23 -14.91 11.74
N VAL A 107 -21.62 -15.39 12.91
CA VAL A 107 -20.92 -16.48 13.61
C VAL A 107 -20.95 -17.76 12.76
N THR A 108 -22.12 -18.17 12.27
CA THR A 108 -22.26 -19.36 11.41
C THR A 108 -21.40 -19.27 10.15
N GLN A 109 -21.30 -18.09 9.54
CA GLN A 109 -20.44 -17.87 8.38
C GLN A 109 -18.96 -18.12 8.70
N LEU A 110 -18.47 -17.59 9.82
CA LEU A 110 -17.08 -17.79 10.27
C LEU A 110 -16.82 -19.25 10.65
N GLU A 111 -17.74 -19.90 11.35
CA GLU A 111 -17.65 -21.32 11.70
C GLU A 111 -17.63 -22.20 10.45
N SER A 112 -18.39 -21.85 9.40
CA SER A 112 -18.37 -22.57 8.11
C SER A 112 -17.02 -22.49 7.38
N LEU A 113 -16.24 -21.44 7.67
CA LEU A 113 -14.86 -21.26 7.18
C LEU A 113 -13.82 -21.87 8.12
N SER A 114 -14.26 -22.59 9.17
CA SER A 114 -13.41 -23.14 10.23
C SER A 114 -12.55 -22.09 10.94
N VAL A 115 -13.05 -20.85 11.05
CA VAL A 115 -12.37 -19.79 11.82
C VAL A 115 -12.53 -20.07 13.31
N PRO A 116 -11.44 -20.19 14.09
CA PRO A 116 -11.53 -20.54 15.51
C PRO A 116 -12.13 -19.41 16.36
N PHE A 117 -13.00 -19.76 17.30
CA PHE A 117 -13.47 -18.87 18.37
C PHE A 117 -12.80 -19.25 19.69
N LEU A 118 -12.09 -18.30 20.28
CA LEU A 118 -11.38 -18.44 21.56
C LEU A 118 -12.19 -17.76 22.67
N SER A 119 -12.26 -18.40 23.84
CA SER A 119 -12.75 -17.72 25.05
C SER A 119 -11.70 -16.75 25.58
N VAL A 120 -12.07 -15.89 26.54
CA VAL A 120 -11.11 -14.96 27.17
C VAL A 120 -10.03 -15.71 27.95
N GLU A 121 -10.40 -16.86 28.50
CA GLU A 121 -9.53 -17.76 29.27
C GLU A 121 -8.55 -18.52 28.37
N ASP A 122 -8.95 -18.84 27.13
CA ASP A 122 -8.11 -19.53 26.14
C ASP A 122 -7.11 -18.59 25.45
N LEU A 123 -7.28 -17.27 25.59
CA LEU A 123 -6.33 -16.30 25.05
C LEU A 123 -4.99 -16.37 25.80
N PRO A 124 -3.85 -16.36 25.08
CA PRO A 124 -2.55 -16.32 25.73
C PRO A 124 -2.42 -15.03 26.55
N MET A 125 -1.73 -15.11 27.70
CA MET A 125 -1.46 -13.92 28.51
C MET A 125 -0.69 -12.86 27.74
N ASP A 126 0.27 -13.29 26.91
CA ASP A 126 1.02 -12.43 25.99
C ASP A 126 0.55 -12.69 24.56
N LEU A 127 -0.31 -11.79 24.05
CA LEU A 127 -0.86 -11.87 22.70
C LEU A 127 0.21 -11.83 21.61
N SER A 128 1.39 -11.24 21.87
CA SER A 128 2.50 -11.13 20.89
C SER A 128 3.11 -12.49 20.51
N THR A 129 2.87 -13.53 21.30
CA THR A 129 3.34 -14.88 20.99
C THR A 129 2.56 -15.54 19.86
N SER A 130 1.28 -15.19 19.74
CA SER A 130 0.31 -15.96 18.97
C SER A 130 -0.30 -15.20 17.81
N PHE A 131 -0.24 -13.86 17.85
CA PHE A 131 -0.88 -13.01 16.86
C PHE A 131 0.09 -11.95 16.34
N ASP A 132 -0.08 -11.61 15.07
CA ASP A 132 0.69 -10.59 14.37
C ASP A 132 -0.14 -9.28 14.27
N ILE A 133 -1.47 -9.41 14.22
CA ILE A 133 -2.45 -8.32 14.21
C ILE A 133 -3.51 -8.58 15.28
N VAL A 134 -3.88 -7.55 16.04
CA VAL A 134 -5.05 -7.59 16.93
C VAL A 134 -6.05 -6.51 16.49
N VAL A 135 -7.23 -6.94 16.06
CA VAL A 135 -8.34 -6.06 15.67
C VAL A 135 -9.21 -5.77 16.89
N ASP A 136 -9.16 -4.53 17.32
CA ASP A 136 -10.03 -3.94 18.34
C ASP A 136 -11.38 -3.56 17.72
N ALA A 137 -12.34 -4.47 17.86
CA ALA A 137 -13.73 -4.31 17.43
C ALA A 137 -14.68 -4.36 18.65
N ILE A 138 -14.23 -3.86 19.80
CA ILE A 138 -14.97 -4.00 21.07
C ILE A 138 -16.09 -2.94 21.17
N PHE A 139 -15.73 -1.66 21.18
CA PHE A 139 -16.69 -0.56 21.37
C PHE A 139 -16.54 0.49 20.28
N GLY A 140 -17.66 0.79 19.60
CA GLY A 140 -17.75 1.86 18.61
C GLY A 140 -18.28 3.17 19.21
N PHE A 141 -18.55 4.16 18.36
CA PHE A 141 -18.96 5.51 18.76
C PHE A 141 -20.22 5.59 19.62
N SER A 142 -21.10 4.57 19.61
CA SER A 142 -22.35 4.58 20.39
C SER A 142 -22.18 4.09 21.84
N PHE A 143 -20.97 3.72 22.26
CA PHE A 143 -20.73 3.23 23.61
C PHE A 143 -20.74 4.37 24.63
N HIS A 144 -21.30 4.09 25.82
CA HIS A 144 -21.38 5.02 26.94
C HIS A 144 -20.96 4.35 28.25
N GLY A 145 -20.28 5.11 29.11
CA GLY A 145 -19.84 4.66 30.42
C GLY A 145 -18.50 3.93 30.41
N SER A 146 -18.18 3.25 31.51
CA SER A 146 -16.91 2.54 31.67
C SER A 146 -17.02 1.09 31.16
N PRO A 147 -15.96 0.56 30.50
CA PRO A 147 -15.86 -0.86 30.18
C PRO A 147 -16.09 -1.73 31.42
N ARG A 148 -16.84 -2.83 31.27
CA ARG A 148 -17.11 -3.80 32.33
C ARG A 148 -16.56 -5.17 31.95
N PRO A 149 -16.33 -6.08 32.91
CA PRO A 149 -15.92 -7.45 32.63
C PRO A 149 -16.74 -8.15 31.55
N PRO A 150 -16.09 -8.89 30.62
CA PRO A 150 -14.64 -9.12 30.52
C PRO A 150 -13.89 -8.08 29.66
N PHE A 151 -14.55 -7.01 29.20
CA PHE A 151 -13.95 -6.07 28.23
C PHE A 151 -12.93 -5.12 28.84
N ASP A 152 -13.02 -4.82 30.13
CA ASP A 152 -12.00 -4.07 30.86
C ASP A 152 -10.65 -4.81 30.88
N ASP A 153 -10.65 -6.13 31.09
CA ASP A 153 -9.45 -6.96 31.00
C ASP A 153 -8.86 -6.99 29.59
N LEU A 154 -9.71 -7.20 28.57
CA LEU A 154 -9.28 -7.23 27.17
C LEU A 154 -8.66 -5.89 26.74
N ILE A 155 -9.27 -4.76 27.13
CA ILE A 155 -8.71 -3.43 26.85
C ILE A 155 -7.36 -3.25 27.56
N ARG A 156 -7.23 -3.67 28.82
CA ARG A 156 -5.94 -3.62 29.54
C ARG A 156 -4.85 -4.44 28.84
N ARG A 157 -5.19 -5.62 28.30
CA ARG A 157 -4.24 -6.43 27.51
C ARG A 157 -3.80 -5.70 26.24
N LEU A 158 -4.71 -5.01 25.55
CA LEU A 158 -4.37 -4.19 24.38
C LEU A 158 -3.45 -3.01 24.73
N VAL A 159 -3.73 -2.31 25.82
CA VAL A 159 -2.86 -1.22 26.33
C VAL A 159 -1.44 -1.72 26.60
N ALA A 160 -1.31 -2.91 27.18
CA ALA A 160 0.00 -3.52 27.48
C ALA A 160 0.82 -3.89 26.23
N LEU A 161 0.21 -3.99 25.04
CA LEU A 161 0.93 -4.23 23.79
C LEU A 161 1.59 -2.96 23.23
N GLY A 162 1.00 -1.79 23.51
CA GLY A 162 1.47 -0.49 23.04
C GLY A 162 2.60 0.11 23.89
N THR A 163 2.94 -0.49 25.03
CA THR A 163 4.07 -0.04 25.85
C THR A 163 5.37 -0.67 25.33
N PRO A 164 6.47 0.12 25.17
CA PRO A 164 7.74 -0.41 24.69
C PRO A 164 8.24 -1.51 25.63
N ASN A 165 8.22 -2.76 25.16
CA ASN A 165 8.77 -3.86 25.91
C ASN A 165 10.31 -3.78 25.83
N GLN A 166 11.02 -3.87 26.97
CA GLN A 166 12.49 -3.88 27.03
C GLN A 166 13.15 -5.09 26.34
N LYS A 167 12.36 -5.98 25.72
CA LYS A 167 12.80 -7.20 25.04
C LYS A 167 12.51 -7.05 23.55
N ASN A 168 13.53 -7.28 22.71
CA ASN A 168 13.54 -7.25 21.23
C ASN A 168 12.50 -8.17 20.53
N LYS A 169 11.23 -8.16 20.93
CA LYS A 169 10.15 -8.96 20.36
C LYS A 169 9.24 -8.04 19.56
N LYS A 170 8.91 -8.43 18.32
CA LYS A 170 7.98 -7.70 17.46
C LYS A 170 6.59 -7.73 18.11
N SER A 171 6.12 -6.59 18.61
CA SER A 171 4.75 -6.47 19.13
C SER A 171 3.74 -6.62 17.98
N PRO A 172 2.56 -7.21 18.24
CA PRO A 172 1.49 -7.26 17.25
C PRO A 172 0.99 -5.84 16.97
N VAL A 173 0.57 -5.60 15.74
CA VAL A 173 -0.04 -4.32 15.37
C VAL A 173 -1.48 -4.27 15.87
N ILE A 174 -1.90 -3.13 16.41
CA ILE A 174 -3.25 -2.91 16.91
C ILE A 174 -4.06 -2.13 15.87
N VAL A 175 -5.21 -2.67 15.47
CA VAL A 175 -6.12 -2.06 14.51
C VAL A 175 -7.46 -1.78 15.18
N SER A 176 -7.79 -0.51 15.40
CA SER A 176 -9.08 -0.13 15.98
C SER A 176 -10.13 0.15 14.90
N VAL A 177 -11.29 -0.48 15.06
CA VAL A 177 -12.47 -0.28 14.21
C VAL A 177 -13.26 0.89 14.74
N ASP A 178 -13.45 1.87 13.86
CA ASP A 178 -14.20 3.11 14.06
C ASP A 178 -13.60 4.11 15.05
N ILE A 179 -13.48 3.69 16.31
CA ILE A 179 -12.81 4.41 17.40
C ILE A 179 -12.00 3.42 18.24
N PRO A 180 -10.89 3.83 18.88
CA PRO A 180 -10.18 2.95 19.81
C PRO A 180 -11.04 2.68 21.06
N SER A 181 -11.22 1.41 21.41
CA SER A 181 -12.09 1.03 22.52
C SER A 181 -11.60 1.61 23.85
N GLY A 182 -12.53 2.25 24.57
CA GLY A 182 -12.23 2.93 25.83
C GLY A 182 -11.85 4.41 25.68
N TRP A 183 -11.65 4.92 24.46
CA TRP A 183 -11.51 6.36 24.24
C TRP A 183 -12.87 7.07 24.35
N HIS A 184 -12.85 8.33 24.78
CA HIS A 184 -14.00 9.21 24.67
C HIS A 184 -14.21 9.57 23.19
N VAL A 185 -15.44 9.51 22.68
CA VAL A 185 -15.77 9.68 21.25
C VAL A 185 -15.33 11.02 20.67
N GLU A 186 -15.28 12.05 21.51
CA GLU A 186 -14.88 13.41 21.10
C GLU A 186 -13.48 13.80 21.59
N GLU A 187 -13.20 13.63 22.88
CA GLU A 187 -11.95 14.05 23.50
C GLU A 187 -10.77 13.08 23.28
N GLY A 188 -11.05 11.83 22.87
CA GLY A 188 -10.05 10.78 22.69
C GLY A 188 -9.60 10.14 23.99
N ASP A 189 -8.30 9.85 24.07
CA ASP A 189 -7.68 9.26 25.26
C ASP A 189 -7.48 10.32 26.36
N VAL A 190 -8.53 10.52 27.18
CA VAL A 190 -8.53 11.54 28.23
C VAL A 190 -7.51 11.25 29.33
N SER A 191 -7.26 9.98 29.66
CA SER A 191 -6.29 9.60 30.69
C SER A 191 -4.85 9.54 30.18
N GLY A 192 -4.67 9.40 28.87
CA GLY A 192 -3.36 9.15 28.26
C GLY A 192 -2.89 7.69 28.36
N GLU A 193 -3.66 6.84 29.05
CA GLU A 193 -3.38 5.44 29.34
C GLU A 193 -4.22 4.48 28.48
N GLY A 194 -4.98 5.01 27.52
CA GLY A 194 -5.79 4.23 26.59
C GLY A 194 -4.97 3.48 25.54
N ILE A 195 -5.68 2.67 24.76
CA ILE A 195 -5.09 1.88 23.66
C ILE A 195 -4.37 2.83 22.69
N LYS A 196 -3.20 2.42 22.19
CA LYS A 196 -2.44 3.14 21.17
C LYS A 196 -2.44 2.33 19.86
N PRO A 197 -3.48 2.46 19.02
CA PRO A 197 -3.55 1.68 17.80
C PRO A 197 -2.50 2.12 16.77
N ASP A 198 -1.96 1.14 16.04
CA ASP A 198 -1.12 1.39 14.86
C ASP A 198 -1.96 1.82 13.66
N MET A 199 -3.17 1.27 13.57
CA MET A 199 -4.15 1.62 12.55
C MET A 199 -5.49 1.99 13.16
N LEU A 200 -6.07 3.09 12.69
CA LEU A 200 -7.46 3.45 12.93
C LEU A 200 -8.23 3.39 11.62
N VAL A 201 -9.34 2.65 11.58
CA VAL A 201 -10.25 2.63 10.42
C VAL A 201 -11.55 3.33 10.83
N SER A 202 -11.66 4.62 10.52
CA SER A 202 -12.89 5.37 10.75
C SER A 202 -13.96 4.96 9.73
N LEU A 203 -15.19 4.70 10.19
CA LEU A 203 -16.31 4.33 9.34
C LEU A 203 -17.25 5.52 9.11
N THR A 204 -17.79 5.64 7.90
CA THR A 204 -18.70 6.71 7.44
C THR A 204 -18.01 8.08 7.36
N ALA A 205 -17.55 8.59 8.51
CA ALA A 205 -16.65 9.73 8.64
C ALA A 205 -15.88 9.61 9.98
N PRO A 206 -14.68 10.20 10.11
CA PRO A 206 -13.92 10.19 11.36
C PRO A 206 -14.71 10.81 12.52
N LYS A 207 -14.60 10.22 13.71
CA LYS A 207 -15.11 10.82 14.95
C LYS A 207 -14.10 11.81 15.51
N LEU A 208 -14.56 12.81 16.27
CA LEU A 208 -13.70 13.85 16.83
C LEU A 208 -12.48 13.32 17.60
N CYS A 209 -12.61 12.19 18.29
CA CYS A 209 -11.49 11.53 18.97
C CYS A 209 -10.32 11.18 18.05
N ALA A 210 -10.58 10.93 16.76
CA ALA A 210 -9.57 10.58 15.78
C ALA A 210 -8.58 11.73 15.53
N LYS A 211 -8.90 12.98 15.92
CA LYS A 211 -7.91 14.08 15.94
C LYS A 211 -6.77 13.85 16.93
N ARG A 212 -6.95 12.97 17.92
CA ARG A 212 -5.92 12.55 18.88
C ARG A 212 -5.17 11.29 18.45
N PHE A 213 -5.58 10.66 17.35
CA PHE A 213 -4.89 9.49 16.82
C PHE A 213 -3.48 9.88 16.36
N SER A 214 -2.50 9.09 16.77
CA SER A 214 -1.07 9.31 16.48
C SER A 214 -0.38 8.10 15.85
N GLY A 215 -1.12 7.03 15.57
CA GLY A 215 -0.59 5.85 14.90
C GLY A 215 -0.21 6.13 13.44
N PRO A 216 0.61 5.26 12.83
CA PRO A 216 1.12 5.45 11.48
C PRO A 216 0.05 5.36 10.37
N HIS A 217 -1.12 4.79 10.64
CA HIS A 217 -2.11 4.52 9.61
C HIS A 217 -3.52 4.93 10.02
N HIS A 218 -4.09 5.93 9.34
CA HIS A 218 -5.50 6.29 9.48
C HIS A 218 -6.20 6.06 8.14
N PHE A 219 -7.26 5.27 8.16
CA PHE A 219 -8.09 4.99 6.98
C PHE A 219 -9.52 5.47 7.23
N LEU A 220 -10.14 5.93 6.15
CA LEU A 220 -11.58 6.13 6.05
C LEU A 220 -12.17 4.97 5.25
N GLY A 221 -13.11 4.26 5.86
CA GLY A 221 -13.92 3.21 5.25
C GLY A 221 -15.40 3.54 5.27
N GLY A 222 -16.23 2.59 4.82
CA GLY A 222 -17.67 2.80 4.73
C GLY A 222 -18.06 3.68 3.55
N ARG A 223 -17.61 3.30 2.35
CA ARG A 223 -17.90 3.98 1.08
C ARG A 223 -19.36 3.79 0.63
N PHE A 224 -20.29 4.32 1.42
CA PHE A 224 -21.73 4.27 1.17
C PHE A 224 -22.46 5.57 1.51
N VAL A 225 -21.74 6.61 1.96
CA VAL A 225 -22.32 7.91 2.32
C VAL A 225 -23.00 8.57 1.11
N PRO A 226 -24.33 8.75 1.12
CA PRO A 226 -25.03 9.39 0.01
C PRO A 226 -24.69 10.88 -0.08
N PRO A 227 -24.68 11.49 -1.29
CA PRO A 227 -24.39 12.91 -1.45
C PRO A 227 -25.28 13.83 -0.59
N ALA A 228 -26.56 13.48 -0.42
CA ALA A 228 -27.49 14.25 0.40
C ALA A 228 -27.10 14.27 1.90
N ILE A 229 -26.48 13.21 2.41
CA ILE A 229 -25.95 13.16 3.78
C ILE A 229 -24.69 14.02 3.88
N ALA A 230 -23.77 13.87 2.93
CA ALA A 230 -22.56 14.70 2.89
C ALA A 230 -22.91 16.20 2.83
N GLU A 231 -23.91 16.59 2.04
CA GLU A 231 -24.40 17.97 1.97
C GLU A 231 -25.07 18.42 3.28
N LYS A 232 -26.00 17.61 3.82
CA LYS A 232 -26.74 17.94 5.06
C LYS A 232 -25.79 18.19 6.24
N PHE A 233 -24.79 17.34 6.41
CA PHE A 233 -23.83 17.41 7.52
C PHE A 233 -22.54 18.16 7.16
N LYS A 234 -22.46 18.75 5.95
CA LYS A 234 -21.28 19.48 5.45
C LYS A 234 -19.99 18.66 5.60
N LEU A 235 -20.05 17.39 5.20
CA LEU A 235 -18.93 16.47 5.25
C LEU A 235 -18.01 16.74 4.07
N ASP A 236 -16.77 17.14 4.36
CA ASP A 236 -15.68 17.09 3.40
C ASP A 236 -15.01 15.72 3.52
N LEU A 237 -15.32 14.82 2.59
CA LEU A 237 -14.80 13.46 2.54
C LEU A 237 -13.92 13.30 1.29
N PRO A 238 -12.75 12.63 1.41
CA PRO A 238 -11.88 12.39 0.27
C PRO A 238 -12.52 11.48 -0.77
N ALA A 239 -12.09 11.64 -2.03
CA ALA A 239 -12.46 10.71 -3.08
C ALA A 239 -11.77 9.36 -2.86
N TYR A 240 -12.54 8.28 -2.90
CA TYR A 240 -12.00 6.92 -2.85
C TYR A 240 -11.37 6.55 -4.20
N PRO A 241 -10.14 6.01 -4.22
CA PRO A 241 -9.45 5.68 -5.47
C PRO A 241 -10.10 4.46 -6.14
N GLY A 242 -10.47 4.62 -7.42
CA GLY A 242 -11.03 3.53 -8.22
C GLY A 242 -12.22 2.84 -7.55
N THR A 243 -12.12 1.52 -7.37
CA THR A 243 -13.11 0.66 -6.69
C THR A 243 -12.76 0.38 -5.23
N SER A 244 -11.79 1.08 -4.64
CA SER A 244 -11.40 0.85 -3.25
C SER A 244 -12.56 1.14 -2.28
N MET A 245 -12.65 0.33 -1.23
CA MET A 245 -13.62 0.50 -0.14
C MET A 245 -13.06 1.32 1.03
N CYS A 246 -11.76 1.61 0.99
CA CYS A 246 -11.07 2.46 1.95
C CYS A 246 -10.19 3.49 1.25
N VAL A 247 -9.85 4.56 1.96
CA VAL A 247 -8.88 5.56 1.53
C VAL A 247 -8.06 5.99 2.73
N ARG A 248 -6.74 6.04 2.58
CA ARG A 248 -5.85 6.53 3.62
C ARG A 248 -6.09 8.04 3.82
N ILE A 249 -6.22 8.44 5.08
CA ILE A 249 -6.43 9.82 5.52
C ILE A 249 -5.37 10.22 6.56
N GLY A 250 -5.33 11.50 6.91
CA GLY A 250 -4.35 12.03 7.86
C GLY A 250 -2.95 12.21 7.25
N LYS A 251 -1.97 12.50 8.12
CA LYS A 251 -0.59 12.76 7.67
C LYS A 251 0.06 11.45 7.25
N PRO A 252 0.75 11.40 6.09
CA PRO A 252 1.53 10.22 5.74
C PRO A 252 2.57 9.96 6.83
N PRO A 253 2.81 8.70 7.22
CA PRO A 253 3.78 8.39 8.25
C PRO A 253 5.14 8.95 7.86
N ARG A 254 5.87 9.52 8.83
CA ARG A 254 7.29 9.83 8.64
C ARG A 254 8.03 8.50 8.51
N VAL A 255 8.31 8.10 7.27
CA VAL A 255 9.07 6.89 7.00
C VAL A 255 10.50 7.12 7.46
N ASP A 256 10.93 6.36 8.48
CA ASP A 256 12.35 6.25 8.78
C ASP A 256 13.00 5.40 7.69
N ILE A 257 13.68 6.08 6.76
CA ILE A 257 14.31 5.47 5.59
C ILE A 257 15.29 4.36 6.00
N SER A 258 15.86 4.41 7.21
CA SER A 258 16.77 3.36 7.70
C SER A 258 16.09 2.00 7.88
N THR A 259 14.77 1.98 8.09
CA THR A 259 13.98 0.76 8.29
C THR A 259 13.51 0.10 6.99
N LEU A 260 13.66 0.77 5.83
CA LEU A 260 13.30 0.22 4.51
C LEU A 260 14.29 -0.81 3.98
N ARG A 261 15.36 -1.13 4.73
CA ARG A 261 16.37 -2.08 4.28
C ARG A 261 15.84 -3.51 4.36
N GLU A 262 15.55 -4.08 3.20
CA GLU A 262 15.23 -5.50 3.07
C GLU A 262 16.51 -6.36 3.20
N ASN A 263 16.38 -7.52 3.86
CA ASN A 263 17.42 -8.52 3.91
C ASN A 263 17.33 -9.38 2.63
N TYR A 264 18.15 -9.05 1.64
CA TYR A 264 18.25 -9.83 0.42
C TYR A 264 18.86 -11.22 0.71
N ILE A 265 18.02 -12.25 0.77
CA ILE A 265 18.45 -13.64 0.81
C ILE A 265 18.54 -14.12 -0.64
N SER A 266 19.64 -13.81 -1.32
CA SER A 266 19.96 -14.39 -2.63
C SER A 266 20.74 -15.69 -2.45
N PRO A 267 20.58 -16.69 -3.34
CA PRO A 267 21.48 -17.85 -3.39
C PRO A 267 22.95 -17.39 -3.44
N GLU A 268 23.85 -18.13 -2.76
CA GLU A 268 25.29 -17.85 -2.85
C GLU A 268 25.73 -17.87 -4.32
N PHE A 269 26.35 -16.77 -4.76
CA PHE A 269 26.95 -16.63 -6.07
C PHE A 269 28.47 -16.79 -5.92
N SER A 270 29.01 -17.91 -6.42
CA SER A 270 30.46 -18.16 -6.45
C SER A 270 31.05 -17.78 -7.80
N GLU A 271 32.32 -17.35 -7.82
CA GLU A 271 33.09 -17.12 -9.05
C GLU A 271 33.13 -18.37 -9.95
N ASP A 272 33.04 -19.57 -9.36
CA ASP A 272 33.04 -20.85 -10.10
C ASP A 272 31.77 -21.08 -10.94
N GLN A 273 30.72 -20.29 -10.72
CA GLN A 273 29.43 -20.39 -11.40
C GLN A 273 29.29 -19.38 -12.56
N VAL A 274 30.31 -18.56 -12.78
CA VAL A 274 30.34 -17.50 -13.79
C VAL A 274 30.79 -18.07 -15.12
N GLU A 275 30.10 -17.70 -16.20
CA GLU A 275 30.55 -18.03 -17.55
C GLU A 275 31.90 -17.35 -17.87
N ALA A 276 32.74 -18.01 -18.66
CA ALA A 276 34.06 -17.48 -19.01
C ALA A 276 33.98 -16.20 -19.87
N ASP A 277 32.95 -16.09 -20.71
CA ASP A 277 32.67 -14.88 -21.50
C ASP A 277 31.63 -14.01 -20.78
N PRO A 278 31.94 -12.73 -20.47
CA PRO A 278 30.97 -11.81 -19.85
C PRO A 278 29.69 -11.59 -20.68
N PHE A 279 29.74 -11.75 -22.01
CA PHE A 279 28.54 -11.64 -22.84
C PHE A 279 27.61 -12.85 -22.67
N ASP A 280 28.18 -14.05 -22.60
CA ASP A 280 27.43 -15.27 -22.30
C ASP A 280 26.84 -15.20 -20.89
N GLN A 281 27.62 -14.67 -19.93
CA GLN A 281 27.14 -14.44 -18.56
C GLN A 281 25.98 -13.44 -18.52
N PHE A 282 26.05 -12.35 -19.28
CA PHE A 282 24.95 -11.40 -19.38
C PHE A 282 23.71 -12.06 -19.98
N GLN A 283 23.86 -12.80 -21.09
CA GLN A 283 22.74 -13.44 -21.77
C GLN A 283 22.01 -14.42 -20.85
N LYS A 284 22.75 -15.26 -20.12
CA LYS A 284 22.21 -16.18 -19.12
C LYS A 284 21.36 -15.46 -18.07
N TRP A 285 21.87 -14.38 -17.50
CA TRP A 285 21.12 -13.61 -16.51
C TRP A 285 19.96 -12.81 -17.09
N PHE A 286 20.08 -12.36 -18.35
CA PHE A 286 18.99 -11.71 -19.06
C PHE A 286 17.84 -12.68 -19.30
N ASP A 287 18.13 -13.93 -19.66
CA ASP A 287 17.15 -15.00 -19.80
C ASP A 287 16.46 -15.34 -18.47
N ASP A 288 17.22 -15.40 -17.37
CA ASP A 288 16.66 -15.54 -16.01
C ASP A 288 15.68 -14.40 -15.69
N ALA A 289 16.05 -13.14 -16.00
CA ALA A 289 15.21 -11.97 -15.74
C ALA A 289 13.92 -11.97 -16.58
N MET A 290 13.98 -12.48 -17.81
CA MET A 290 12.79 -12.69 -18.64
C MET A 290 11.89 -13.78 -18.06
N ALA A 291 12.47 -14.88 -17.55
CA ALA A 291 11.73 -15.98 -16.95
C ALA A 291 11.11 -15.63 -15.59
N SER A 292 11.69 -14.69 -14.83
CA SER A 292 11.23 -14.31 -13.49
C SER A 292 10.11 -13.26 -13.48
N GLY A 293 9.57 -12.88 -14.64
CA GLY A 293 8.45 -11.95 -14.74
C GLY A 293 8.80 -10.49 -14.42
N VAL A 294 10.08 -10.10 -14.47
CA VAL A 294 10.50 -8.70 -14.32
C VAL A 294 9.80 -7.85 -15.38
N LYS A 295 9.26 -6.70 -14.95
CA LYS A 295 8.63 -5.75 -15.86
C LYS A 295 9.71 -5.00 -16.66
N GLU A 296 9.73 -5.19 -17.98
CA GLU A 296 10.72 -4.62 -18.91
C GLU A 296 12.17 -4.99 -18.56
N PRO A 297 12.57 -6.28 -18.65
CA PRO A 297 13.91 -6.74 -18.26
C PRO A 297 15.04 -6.11 -19.09
N ASN A 298 14.72 -5.57 -20.27
CA ASN A 298 15.62 -4.84 -21.15
C ASN A 298 15.76 -3.35 -20.83
N ALA A 299 15.13 -2.85 -19.77
CA ALA A 299 15.34 -1.47 -19.32
C ALA A 299 16.67 -1.34 -18.58
N MET A 300 17.44 -0.30 -18.92
CA MET A 300 18.75 -0.02 -18.34
C MET A 300 18.99 1.47 -18.14
N ALA A 301 19.75 1.85 -17.11
CA ALA A 301 20.19 3.23 -16.93
C ALA A 301 21.43 3.50 -17.78
N LEU A 302 21.35 4.48 -18.69
CA LEU A 302 22.47 4.98 -19.48
C LEU A 302 23.09 6.20 -18.80
N SER A 303 24.34 6.09 -18.39
CA SER A 303 25.14 7.14 -17.77
C SER A 303 26.21 7.66 -18.73
N THR A 304 26.31 8.98 -18.86
CA THR A 304 27.24 9.66 -19.79
C THR A 304 27.72 10.97 -19.17
N THR A 305 28.89 11.43 -19.57
CA THR A 305 29.50 12.72 -19.18
C THR A 305 29.88 13.50 -20.43
N GLY A 306 29.77 14.83 -20.39
CA GLY A 306 30.31 15.70 -21.45
C GLY A 306 31.70 16.20 -21.06
N LYS A 307 32.23 17.20 -21.77
CA LYS A 307 33.51 17.85 -21.40
C LYS A 307 33.50 18.52 -20.03
N ASP A 308 32.31 18.83 -19.51
CA ASP A 308 32.13 19.40 -18.17
C ASP A 308 32.34 18.38 -17.03
N GLY A 309 32.53 17.10 -17.35
CA GLY A 309 32.72 16.03 -16.38
C GLY A 309 31.47 15.72 -15.55
N LYS A 310 30.31 16.34 -15.84
CA LYS A 310 29.10 16.15 -15.03
C LYS A 310 28.32 14.92 -15.51
N PRO A 311 28.19 13.87 -14.68
CA PRO A 311 27.43 12.70 -15.06
C PRO A 311 25.94 13.05 -15.15
N SER A 312 25.28 12.44 -16.11
CA SER A 312 23.82 12.37 -16.15
C SER A 312 23.42 10.93 -16.36
N SER A 313 22.21 10.54 -15.94
CA SER A 313 21.67 9.19 -16.15
C SER A 313 20.21 9.25 -16.58
N ARG A 314 19.77 8.31 -17.42
CA ARG A 314 18.34 8.11 -17.74
C ARG A 314 18.08 6.67 -18.15
N MET A 315 16.84 6.20 -17.99
CA MET A 315 16.45 4.90 -18.51
C MET A 315 16.39 4.91 -20.04
N VAL A 316 16.93 3.86 -20.65
CA VAL A 316 16.81 3.51 -22.06
C VAL A 316 16.49 2.01 -22.16
N LEU A 317 16.14 1.54 -23.35
CA LEU A 317 15.87 0.13 -23.58
C LEU A 317 17.01 -0.47 -24.40
N LEU A 318 17.51 -1.63 -23.97
CA LEU A 318 18.35 -2.51 -24.78
C LEU A 318 17.52 -3.03 -25.97
N LYS A 319 18.17 -3.06 -27.15
CA LYS A 319 17.53 -3.38 -28.44
C LYS A 319 18.24 -4.47 -29.21
N GLY A 320 19.52 -4.66 -28.93
CA GLY A 320 20.30 -5.76 -29.45
C GLY A 320 21.44 -6.07 -28.50
N LEU A 321 21.90 -7.31 -28.55
CA LEU A 321 23.12 -7.78 -27.93
C LEU A 321 23.80 -8.67 -28.97
N ASP A 322 25.06 -8.42 -29.23
CA ASP A 322 25.90 -9.26 -30.07
C ASP A 322 27.32 -9.30 -29.51
N LYS A 323 28.21 -10.04 -30.18
CA LYS A 323 29.60 -10.21 -29.76
C LYS A 323 30.41 -8.91 -29.70
N ASP A 324 29.92 -7.86 -30.35
CA ASP A 324 30.61 -6.58 -30.39
C ASP A 324 30.06 -5.59 -29.34
N GLY A 325 28.89 -5.84 -28.74
CA GLY A 325 28.38 -5.02 -27.64
C GLY A 325 26.86 -4.94 -27.49
N PHE A 326 26.45 -3.93 -26.71
CA PHE A 326 25.06 -3.65 -26.34
C PHE A 326 24.50 -2.56 -27.25
N VAL A 327 23.36 -2.80 -27.90
CA VAL A 327 22.78 -1.82 -28.84
C VAL A 327 21.57 -1.15 -28.22
N TRP A 328 21.57 0.19 -28.24
CA TRP A 328 20.41 1.00 -27.88
C TRP A 328 20.22 2.17 -28.84
N TYR A 329 19.05 2.80 -28.74
CA TYR A 329 18.73 3.96 -29.56
C TYR A 329 18.58 5.21 -28.70
N THR A 330 19.12 6.32 -29.21
CA THR A 330 18.99 7.65 -28.61
C THR A 330 18.75 8.69 -29.69
N ASN A 331 18.13 9.80 -29.30
CA ASN A 331 18.07 10.96 -30.18
C ASN A 331 19.46 11.63 -30.29
N TYR A 332 19.92 11.84 -31.53
CA TYR A 332 21.18 12.52 -31.83
C TYR A 332 21.22 13.98 -31.36
N GLU A 333 20.06 14.62 -31.20
CA GLU A 333 19.91 15.97 -30.63
C GLU A 333 19.76 15.96 -29.10
N SER A 334 19.75 14.79 -28.47
CA SER A 334 19.61 14.72 -27.02
C SER A 334 20.91 15.11 -26.32
N ARG A 335 20.81 15.63 -25.09
CA ARG A 335 21.96 15.83 -24.20
C ARG A 335 22.90 14.63 -24.17
N LYS A 336 22.36 13.40 -24.15
CA LYS A 336 23.14 12.15 -24.15
C LYS A 336 23.99 11.98 -25.40
N ALA A 337 23.42 12.23 -26.57
CA ALA A 337 24.15 12.11 -27.83
C ALA A 337 25.24 13.20 -27.95
N HIS A 338 24.96 14.42 -27.51
CA HIS A 338 25.99 15.46 -27.43
C HIS A 338 27.12 15.08 -26.48
N GLN A 339 26.80 14.59 -25.27
CA GLN A 339 27.79 14.08 -24.32
C GLN A 339 28.63 12.95 -24.92
N ILE A 340 28.00 11.96 -25.57
CA ILE A 340 28.70 10.85 -26.23
C ILE A 340 29.60 11.33 -27.37
N SER A 341 29.17 12.34 -28.15
CA SER A 341 29.99 12.90 -29.24
C SER A 341 31.22 13.64 -28.73
N GLU A 342 31.15 14.18 -27.51
CA GLU A 342 32.25 14.88 -26.85
C GLU A 342 33.17 13.93 -26.08
N ASN A 343 32.59 12.91 -25.44
CA ASN A 343 33.26 11.88 -24.66
C ASN A 343 32.59 10.53 -24.98
N PRO A 344 33.20 9.70 -25.85
CA PRO A 344 32.60 8.46 -26.33
C PRO A 344 32.74 7.34 -25.30
N GLN A 345 32.40 7.61 -24.04
CA GLN A 345 32.41 6.68 -22.91
C GLN A 345 31.03 6.70 -22.25
N ALA A 346 30.50 5.51 -21.96
CA ALA A 346 29.24 5.38 -21.23
C ALA A 346 29.29 4.20 -20.26
N ALA A 347 28.36 4.26 -19.30
CA ALA A 347 28.06 3.15 -18.41
C ALA A 347 26.58 2.76 -18.52
N LEU A 348 26.30 1.47 -18.57
CA LEU A 348 24.97 0.88 -18.51
C LEU A 348 24.81 0.17 -17.16
N LEU A 349 23.64 0.33 -16.54
CA LEU A 349 23.27 -0.39 -15.32
C LEU A 349 21.90 -1.05 -15.52
N PHE A 350 21.88 -2.38 -15.40
CA PHE A 350 20.67 -3.17 -15.25
C PHE A 350 20.45 -3.47 -13.78
N TYR A 351 19.20 -3.39 -13.34
CA TYR A 351 18.80 -3.82 -12.00
C TYR A 351 17.51 -4.62 -12.11
N TRP A 352 17.59 -5.89 -11.70
CA TRP A 352 16.46 -6.82 -11.67
C TRP A 352 16.16 -7.13 -10.21
N ASP A 353 15.24 -6.36 -9.63
CA ASP A 353 14.82 -6.42 -8.24
C ASP A 353 14.34 -7.83 -7.86
N ALA A 354 13.52 -8.47 -8.69
CA ALA A 354 13.02 -9.82 -8.45
C ALA A 354 14.13 -10.88 -8.31
N LEU A 355 15.31 -10.63 -8.87
CA LEU A 355 16.47 -11.53 -8.81
C LEU A 355 17.55 -11.05 -7.83
N ASN A 356 17.42 -9.85 -7.27
CA ASN A 356 18.47 -9.18 -6.50
C ASN A 356 19.80 -9.07 -7.26
N ARG A 357 19.74 -8.88 -8.58
CA ARG A 357 20.92 -8.82 -9.46
C ARG A 357 21.07 -7.45 -10.11
N GLN A 358 22.34 -7.03 -10.24
CA GLN A 358 22.72 -5.87 -11.04
C GLN A 358 23.80 -6.24 -12.05
N VAL A 359 23.74 -5.66 -13.24
CA VAL A 359 24.79 -5.81 -14.26
C VAL A 359 25.31 -4.42 -14.62
N ARG A 360 26.64 -4.27 -14.54
CA ARG A 360 27.34 -3.04 -14.89
C ARG A 360 28.15 -3.28 -16.15
N VAL A 361 27.97 -2.42 -17.14
CA VAL A 361 28.74 -2.40 -18.38
C VAL A 361 29.35 -1.03 -18.53
N GLU A 362 30.65 -0.95 -18.81
CA GLU A 362 31.38 0.30 -18.98
C GLU A 362 32.24 0.16 -20.25
N GLY A 363 32.21 1.16 -21.13
CA GLY A 363 32.95 1.05 -22.39
C GLY A 363 32.80 2.22 -23.35
N SER A 364 33.53 2.08 -24.45
CA SER A 364 33.52 3.04 -25.55
C SER A 364 32.24 2.93 -26.37
N VAL A 365 31.81 4.06 -26.92
CA VAL A 365 30.51 4.20 -27.58
C VAL A 365 30.67 4.57 -29.05
N GLN A 366 30.07 3.80 -29.96
CA GLN A 366 30.15 4.02 -31.41
C GLN A 366 28.78 3.99 -32.09
N LYS A 367 28.64 4.68 -33.23
CA LYS A 367 27.40 4.62 -34.01
C LYS A 367 27.32 3.31 -34.79
N VAL A 368 26.12 2.73 -34.91
CA VAL A 368 25.88 1.56 -35.78
C VAL A 368 25.10 1.95 -37.03
N SER A 369 25.38 1.28 -38.15
CA SER A 369 24.90 1.60 -39.50
C SER A 369 23.41 1.28 -39.74
N GLU A 370 22.78 0.43 -38.92
CA GLU A 370 21.41 -0.07 -39.13
C GLU A 370 20.27 0.84 -38.60
N SER A 371 20.54 2.14 -38.38
CA SER A 371 19.59 3.04 -37.70
C SER A 371 18.29 3.35 -38.47
N GLU A 372 18.34 3.36 -39.81
CA GLU A 372 17.19 3.72 -40.65
C GLU A 372 16.17 2.58 -40.76
N GLN A 373 16.63 1.35 -41.00
CA GLN A 373 15.72 0.20 -41.11
C GLN A 373 14.95 -0.05 -39.81
N TYR A 374 15.59 0.08 -38.65
CA TYR A 374 14.89 0.00 -37.36
C TYR A 374 13.88 1.14 -37.16
N PHE A 375 14.19 2.38 -37.57
CA PHE A 375 13.24 3.49 -37.47
C PHE A 375 11.95 3.19 -38.25
N HIS A 376 12.09 2.64 -39.46
CA HIS A 376 10.98 2.29 -40.33
C HIS A 376 10.19 1.05 -39.90
N SER A 377 10.76 0.15 -39.10
CA SER A 377 10.06 -1.03 -38.57
C SER A 377 9.15 -0.72 -37.36
N ARG A 378 9.27 0.46 -36.72
CA ARG A 378 8.45 0.84 -35.57
C ARG A 378 6.97 1.03 -35.95
N PRO A 379 6.00 0.76 -35.04
CA PRO A 379 4.60 1.10 -35.28
C PRO A 379 4.42 2.58 -35.63
N ARG A 380 3.48 2.94 -36.52
CA ARG A 380 3.32 4.31 -37.05
C ARG A 380 3.15 5.37 -35.96
N GLY A 381 2.45 5.05 -34.86
CA GLY A 381 2.34 5.94 -33.69
C GLY A 381 3.66 6.14 -32.93
N SER A 382 4.55 5.14 -32.92
CA SER A 382 5.91 5.26 -32.42
C SER A 382 6.82 6.04 -33.36
N GLN A 383 6.61 5.98 -34.69
CA GLN A 383 7.35 6.75 -35.70
C GLN A 383 6.96 8.24 -35.67
N ILE A 384 5.67 8.56 -35.78
CA ILE A 384 5.10 9.93 -35.64
C ILE A 384 5.46 10.48 -34.29
N GLY A 385 5.28 9.62 -33.31
CA GLY A 385 5.60 9.91 -31.97
C GLY A 385 7.03 10.33 -31.89
N ALA A 386 7.90 9.54 -32.52
CA ALA A 386 9.24 9.96 -32.77
C ALA A 386 9.21 11.41 -33.34
N ILE A 387 8.72 11.68 -34.53
CA ILE A 387 8.78 12.99 -35.22
C ILE A 387 8.69 14.30 -34.39
N VAL A 388 7.93 14.32 -33.30
CA VAL A 388 7.49 15.53 -32.61
C VAL A 388 8.24 15.87 -31.29
N SER A 389 8.91 14.94 -30.57
CA SER A 389 9.52 15.34 -29.27
C SER A 389 10.86 16.05 -29.37
N LYS A 390 10.98 17.09 -28.55
CA LYS A 390 12.23 17.66 -28.04
C LYS A 390 12.59 17.07 -26.67
N GLN A 391 12.60 15.75 -26.52
CA GLN A 391 12.95 15.13 -25.26
C GLN A 391 14.44 15.36 -24.97
N SER A 392 14.74 16.05 -23.87
CA SER A 392 16.09 16.25 -23.30
C SER A 392 16.94 17.43 -23.81
N THR A 393 16.34 18.57 -24.15
CA THR A 393 17.10 19.84 -24.30
C THR A 393 17.21 20.66 -23.02
N ASN A 394 16.39 20.39 -21.97
CA ASN A 394 16.34 21.21 -20.77
C ASN A 394 16.48 20.38 -19.47
N PRO A 395 17.30 20.81 -18.48
CA PRO A 395 17.64 20.01 -17.29
C PRO A 395 16.58 19.97 -16.17
N TRP A 396 15.46 20.71 -16.29
CA TRP A 396 14.48 20.90 -15.19
C TRP A 396 13.04 20.44 -15.52
N LYS A 397 12.84 19.37 -16.29
CA LYS A 397 11.51 18.77 -16.42
C LYS A 397 11.51 17.33 -15.91
N ALA A 398 10.93 17.14 -14.72
CA ALA A 398 10.38 15.86 -14.33
C ALA A 398 9.32 15.47 -15.38
N VAL A 399 9.45 14.27 -15.98
CA VAL A 399 8.45 13.75 -16.91
C VAL A 399 8.12 12.32 -16.52
N SER A 400 6.93 12.15 -15.97
CA SER A 400 6.23 10.87 -15.85
C SER A 400 5.60 10.50 -17.20
N SER A 401 5.63 9.20 -17.52
CA SER A 401 4.91 8.53 -18.62
C SER A 401 5.48 8.65 -20.05
N PRO A 402 5.51 7.53 -20.83
CA PRO A 402 6.18 7.47 -22.11
C PRO A 402 5.28 8.02 -23.19
N ARG A 403 5.73 9.06 -23.89
CA ARG A 403 5.15 9.43 -25.17
C ARG A 403 6.17 10.22 -26.00
N THR A 404 6.72 9.46 -26.96
CA THR A 404 6.79 9.85 -28.37
C THR A 404 7.75 11.01 -28.76
N GLY A 405 8.97 10.69 -29.32
CA GLY A 405 10.06 11.60 -29.82
C GLY A 405 11.22 11.16 -30.81
N LYS A 406 11.74 11.99 -31.76
CA LYS A 406 12.21 11.55 -33.14
C LYS A 406 13.68 11.43 -33.08
N ALA A 407 14.17 10.26 -33.46
CA ALA A 407 15.49 10.06 -34.02
C ALA A 407 15.78 8.56 -34.02
N GLY A 408 16.14 8.05 -35.19
CA GLY A 408 16.92 6.82 -35.29
C GLY A 408 18.38 7.22 -35.17
N GLY A 409 18.92 7.16 -33.95
CA GLY A 409 20.34 7.20 -33.74
C GLY A 409 20.78 5.98 -32.97
N SER A 410 21.55 5.13 -33.63
CA SER A 410 21.95 3.83 -33.12
C SER A 410 23.35 3.90 -32.59
N VAL A 411 23.51 3.40 -31.38
CA VAL A 411 24.74 3.50 -30.64
C VAL A 411 25.00 2.16 -29.97
N ARG A 412 26.25 1.70 -30.05
CA ARG A 412 26.78 0.49 -29.43
C ARG A 412 27.84 0.87 -28.41
#